data_AF-A0A543G2A0-F1
#
_entry.id   AF-A0A543G2A0-F1
#
_cell.length_a   1.000
_cell.length_b   1.000
_cell.length_c   1.000
_cell.angle_alpha   90.00
_cell.angle_beta   90.00
_cell.angle_gamma   90.00
#
_symmetry.space_group_name_H-M   'P 1'
#
loop_
_entity.id
_entity.type
_entity.pdbx_description
1 polymer ?
#
loop_
_entity_poly.entity_id
_entity_poly.type
_entity_poly.pdbx_seq_one_letter_code
_entity_poly.pdbx_strand_id
1 'polypeptide(L)'
;MKKIILSLILVMSLQSCSQKPETMINQNKNITSDNIVEEITKEVKHYSKEPIYGISHLGDYCFFEVFLNGMPVFRNFDNNVPDAFEINNSIFRNGQQKVTYKMYPVGKNVEMEVDYNTLVADSKLKLRLYSYDLKNKQAHDIEYLKYEAPQIEEKVTADYSRYKFAGAGKTYYEGSFDITVDVPYELNPPFADAQDLQKMNQKELETMVLKEYQKIRQIYLNKEKDNIAKLTYERLKDDLVADYATPEKVKAAWNQLNEIIIQGDVEILPVANYKMVFFAGGRLVALFTDDSNPEIRGGNALVCKVKSGEFKNSIFEIKHFLYIPKGETEFKVY
;
A
#
# COMPACT_ATOMS: atom_id res chain seq x y z
N MET A 1 -21.20 14.76 -78.27
CA MET A 1 -19.72 14.71 -78.17
C MET A 1 -19.26 16.14 -77.87
N LYS A 2 -18.62 16.53 -76.76
CA LYS A 2 -17.68 15.88 -75.83
C LYS A 2 -18.01 16.28 -74.38
N LYS A 3 -17.58 15.41 -73.47
CA LYS A 3 -17.87 15.35 -72.03
C LYS A 3 -17.26 16.51 -71.26
N ILE A 4 -18.04 17.12 -70.37
CA ILE A 4 -17.56 18.02 -69.30
C ILE A 4 -17.31 17.15 -68.06
N ILE A 5 -16.12 17.29 -67.49
CA ILE A 5 -15.64 16.58 -66.30
C ILE A 5 -16.43 17.12 -65.09
N LEU A 6 -17.24 16.26 -64.46
CA LEU A 6 -17.95 16.57 -63.23
C LEU A 6 -17.11 16.07 -62.06
N SER A 7 -16.46 17.00 -61.35
CA SER A 7 -15.77 16.73 -60.09
C SER A 7 -16.80 16.43 -59.00
N LEU A 8 -16.96 15.16 -58.64
CA LEU A 8 -17.79 14.72 -57.52
C LEU A 8 -17.02 14.95 -56.22
N ILE A 9 -17.37 16.01 -55.49
CA ILE A 9 -16.84 16.28 -54.15
C ILE A 9 -17.51 15.29 -53.19
N LEU A 10 -16.75 14.28 -52.80
CA LEU A 10 -17.10 13.32 -51.76
C LEU A 10 -16.96 14.02 -50.40
N VAL A 11 -18.05 14.61 -49.91
CA VAL A 11 -18.16 15.05 -48.51
C VAL A 11 -18.29 13.79 -47.66
N MET A 12 -17.15 13.21 -47.28
CA MET A 12 -17.12 12.24 -46.18
C MET A 12 -17.44 13.01 -44.90
N SER A 13 -18.64 12.76 -44.39
CA SER A 13 -19.08 13.07 -43.04
C SER A 13 -18.08 12.52 -42.03
N LEU A 14 -17.18 13.39 -41.54
CA LEU A 14 -16.48 13.18 -40.29
C LEU A 14 -17.51 13.24 -39.16
N GLN A 15 -18.17 12.12 -38.89
CA GLN A 15 -18.67 11.87 -37.55
C GLN A 15 -17.45 11.69 -36.66
N SER A 16 -16.90 12.83 -36.23
CA SER A 16 -16.10 12.94 -35.03
C SER A 16 -16.97 12.43 -33.88
N CYS A 17 -16.87 11.13 -33.60
CA CYS A 17 -17.02 10.69 -32.23
C CYS A 17 -15.97 11.48 -31.46
N SER A 18 -16.44 12.50 -30.72
CA SER A 18 -15.70 13.10 -29.63
C SER A 18 -15.33 11.98 -28.67
N GLN A 19 -14.19 11.33 -28.93
CA GLN A 19 -13.52 10.46 -27.97
C GLN A 19 -13.15 11.40 -26.84
N LYS A 20 -13.92 11.35 -25.75
CA LYS A 20 -13.48 11.88 -24.46
C LYS A 20 -12.04 11.38 -24.26
N PRO A 21 -11.08 12.23 -23.87
CA PRO A 21 -9.72 11.77 -23.68
C PRO A 21 -9.75 10.58 -22.71
N GLU A 22 -9.20 9.44 -23.14
CA GLU A 22 -9.20 8.15 -22.42
C GLU A 22 -8.54 8.23 -21.02
N THR A 23 -8.03 9.39 -20.62
CA THR A 23 -7.37 9.66 -19.34
C THR A 23 -8.30 10.15 -18.22
N MET A 24 -9.60 10.39 -18.47
CA MET A 24 -10.50 10.85 -17.40
C MET A 24 -10.71 9.76 -16.33
N ILE A 25 -10.40 10.08 -15.08
CA ILE A 25 -10.73 9.25 -13.92
C ILE A 25 -12.21 9.46 -13.55
N ASN A 26 -13.00 8.38 -13.58
CA ASN A 26 -14.45 8.40 -13.37
C ASN A 26 -14.87 8.25 -11.90
N GLN A 27 -13.94 7.92 -10.99
CA GLN A 27 -14.17 7.97 -9.54
C GLN A 27 -13.99 9.38 -8.99
N ASN A 28 -14.60 9.65 -7.83
CA ASN A 28 -14.41 10.90 -7.07
C ASN A 28 -14.58 12.17 -7.92
N LYS A 29 -15.60 12.20 -8.79
CA LYS A 29 -15.76 13.23 -9.85
C LYS A 29 -15.74 14.67 -9.33
N ASN A 30 -16.16 14.88 -8.08
CA ASN A 30 -16.21 16.20 -7.44
C ASN A 30 -14.88 16.62 -6.80
N ILE A 31 -13.90 15.72 -6.70
CA ILE A 31 -12.58 16.00 -6.12
C ILE A 31 -11.65 16.55 -7.20
N THR A 32 -10.93 17.61 -6.84
CA THR A 32 -9.91 18.30 -7.64
C THR A 32 -8.67 18.56 -6.78
N SER A 33 -7.58 18.98 -7.40
CA SER A 33 -6.38 19.40 -6.66
C SER A 33 -6.62 20.58 -5.71
N ASP A 34 -7.67 21.36 -5.99
CA ASP A 34 -7.93 22.63 -5.32
C ASP A 34 -8.87 22.45 -4.11
N ASN A 35 -9.72 21.42 -4.10
CA ASN A 35 -10.65 21.16 -2.99
C ASN A 35 -10.30 19.95 -2.12
N ILE A 36 -9.37 19.07 -2.53
CA ILE A 36 -9.05 17.84 -1.79
C ILE A 36 -8.75 18.07 -0.30
N VAL A 37 -8.00 19.12 0.03
CA VAL A 37 -7.68 19.48 1.42
C VAL A 37 -8.94 19.85 2.20
N GLU A 38 -9.83 20.64 1.61
CA GLU A 38 -11.08 21.06 2.24
C GLU A 38 -12.01 19.85 2.44
N GLU A 39 -12.17 19.01 1.41
CA GLU A 39 -13.05 17.84 1.44
C GLU A 39 -12.57 16.81 2.47
N ILE A 40 -11.26 16.54 2.57
CA ILE A 40 -10.74 15.65 3.61
C ILE A 40 -10.91 16.27 5.01
N THR A 41 -10.65 17.56 5.17
CA THR A 41 -10.78 18.23 6.47
C THR A 41 -12.21 18.12 7.03
N LYS A 42 -13.25 18.12 6.17
CA LYS A 42 -14.65 17.92 6.58
C LYS A 42 -14.94 16.52 7.14
N GLU A 43 -14.19 15.51 6.70
CA GLU A 43 -14.37 14.11 7.11
C GLU A 43 -13.67 13.82 8.45
N VAL A 44 -12.61 14.55 8.79
CA VAL A 44 -11.89 14.34 10.06
C VAL A 44 -12.73 14.82 11.24
N LYS A 45 -12.97 13.91 12.19
CA LYS A 45 -13.65 14.19 13.46
C LYS A 45 -12.67 14.06 14.61
N HIS A 46 -12.85 14.92 15.61
CA HIS A 46 -12.08 14.90 16.85
C HIS A 46 -12.92 14.39 18.01
N TYR A 47 -12.26 13.70 18.93
CA TYR A 47 -12.91 12.98 20.03
C TYR A 47 -12.22 13.31 21.36
N SER A 48 -12.86 12.92 22.47
CA SER A 48 -12.27 13.10 23.81
C SER A 48 -11.03 12.23 24.04
N LYS A 49 -10.90 11.13 23.28
CA LYS A 49 -9.72 10.25 23.22
C LYS A 49 -9.39 9.98 21.76
N GLU A 50 -8.12 10.08 21.40
CA GLU A 50 -7.64 9.89 20.03
C GLU A 50 -6.49 8.88 20.05
N PRO A 51 -6.80 7.58 20.26
CA PRO A 51 -5.80 6.54 20.38
C PRO A 51 -5.14 6.23 19.04
N ILE A 52 -3.80 6.23 19.04
CA ILE A 52 -2.96 5.72 17.97
C ILE A 52 -2.37 4.39 18.41
N TYR A 53 -2.64 3.35 17.64
CA TYR A 53 -2.10 2.01 17.82
C TYR A 53 -0.85 1.84 16.98
N GLY A 54 0.18 1.24 17.59
CA GLY A 54 1.42 0.91 16.93
C GLY A 54 1.91 -0.48 17.28
N ILE A 55 2.82 -0.99 16.45
CA ILE A 55 3.53 -2.23 16.68
C ILE A 55 5.02 -1.91 16.69
N SER A 56 5.69 -2.18 17.82
CA SER A 56 7.14 -2.23 17.86
C SER A 56 7.60 -3.65 17.53
N HIS A 57 8.77 -3.79 16.93
CA HIS A 57 9.21 -5.10 16.46
C HIS A 57 10.69 -5.36 16.76
N LEU A 58 11.05 -6.64 16.71
CA LEU A 58 12.42 -7.12 16.68
C LEU A 58 12.46 -8.31 15.74
N GLY A 59 13.30 -8.22 14.71
CA GLY A 59 13.55 -9.31 13.76
C GLY A 59 15.03 -9.70 13.79
N ASP A 60 15.32 -10.98 14.04
CA ASP A 60 16.67 -11.54 13.95
C ASP A 60 16.71 -12.62 12.88
N TYR A 61 17.75 -12.60 12.02
CA TYR A 61 17.93 -13.57 10.94
C TYR A 61 16.67 -13.84 10.09
N CYS A 62 15.85 -12.80 9.89
CA CYS A 62 14.73 -12.83 8.96
C CYS A 62 14.40 -11.44 8.42
N PHE A 63 13.97 -11.39 7.17
CA PHE A 63 13.11 -10.31 6.68
C PHE A 63 11.67 -10.63 7.01
N PHE A 64 10.81 -9.62 7.08
CA PHE A 64 9.40 -9.85 7.35
C PHE A 64 8.47 -8.76 6.83
N GLU A 65 7.19 -9.11 6.72
CA GLU A 65 6.09 -8.21 6.41
C GLU A 65 4.99 -8.39 7.44
N VAL A 66 4.25 -7.32 7.71
CA VAL A 66 3.10 -7.33 8.63
C VAL A 66 1.89 -6.78 7.90
N PHE A 67 0.76 -7.47 8.10
CA PHE A 67 -0.53 -7.15 7.50
C PHE A 67 -1.58 -7.03 8.59
N LEU A 68 -2.49 -6.07 8.45
CA LEU A 68 -3.68 -5.94 9.28
C LEU A 68 -4.91 -6.18 8.41
N ASN A 69 -5.73 -7.18 8.75
CA ASN A 69 -6.90 -7.59 7.96
C ASN A 69 -6.59 -7.85 6.47
N GLY A 70 -5.37 -8.33 6.18
CA GLY A 70 -4.91 -8.58 4.82
C GLY A 70 -4.46 -7.34 4.04
N MET A 71 -4.35 -6.18 4.69
CA MET A 71 -3.72 -4.96 4.14
C MET A 71 -2.27 -4.85 4.64
N PRO A 72 -1.29 -4.53 3.78
CA PRO A 72 0.10 -4.39 4.20
C PRO A 72 0.27 -3.12 5.04
N VAL A 73 0.82 -3.27 6.26
CA VAL A 73 1.09 -2.14 7.17
C VAL A 73 2.57 -1.89 7.38
N PHE A 74 3.40 -2.92 7.21
CA PHE A 74 4.85 -2.78 7.39
C PHE A 74 5.62 -3.85 6.63
N ARG A 75 6.86 -3.53 6.28
CA ARG A 75 7.84 -4.47 5.75
C ARG A 75 9.24 -4.11 6.22
N ASN A 76 10.06 -5.13 6.44
CA ASN A 76 11.47 -5.04 6.78
C ASN A 76 12.22 -5.99 5.83
N PHE A 77 12.84 -5.39 4.80
CA PHE A 77 13.72 -6.06 3.84
C PHE A 77 15.13 -5.46 3.80
N ASP A 78 15.40 -4.49 4.68
CA ASP A 78 16.68 -3.83 4.86
C ASP A 78 16.86 -3.41 6.33
N ASN A 79 18.09 -3.04 6.70
CA ASN A 79 18.42 -2.71 8.09
C ASN A 79 18.01 -1.28 8.51
N ASN A 80 17.30 -0.51 7.67
CA ASN A 80 17.00 0.91 7.87
C ASN A 80 15.50 1.17 8.01
N VAL A 81 14.79 0.33 8.77
CA VAL A 81 13.38 0.54 9.09
C VAL A 81 13.17 1.07 10.51
N PRO A 82 12.09 1.85 10.78
CA PRO A 82 11.77 2.31 12.13
C PRO A 82 11.56 1.14 13.11
N ASP A 83 11.92 1.31 14.39
CA ASP A 83 11.71 0.31 15.46
C ASP A 83 10.23 0.02 15.76
N ALA A 84 9.34 0.93 15.34
CA ALA A 84 7.90 0.78 15.47
C ALA A 84 7.16 1.48 14.33
N PHE A 85 5.93 1.04 14.06
CA PHE A 85 5.06 1.60 13.03
C PHE A 85 3.61 1.66 13.51
N GLU A 86 2.89 2.68 13.05
CA GLU A 86 1.49 2.89 13.36
C GLU A 86 0.59 2.08 12.43
N ILE A 87 -0.53 1.59 12.94
CA ILE A 87 -1.45 0.70 12.20
C ILE A 87 -2.85 1.28 12.00
N ASN A 88 -3.13 2.46 12.55
CA ASN A 88 -4.42 3.15 12.43
C ASN A 88 -4.90 3.27 10.98
N ASN A 89 -3.97 3.55 10.06
CA ASN A 89 -4.19 3.63 8.62
C ASN A 89 -4.71 2.34 7.95
N SER A 90 -4.94 1.26 8.71
CA SER A 90 -5.61 0.04 8.25
C SER A 90 -6.63 -0.51 9.28
N ILE A 91 -6.94 0.25 10.32
CA ILE A 91 -8.06 -0.02 11.23
C ILE A 91 -9.28 0.70 10.66
N PHE A 92 -10.25 -0.05 10.14
CA PHE A 92 -11.46 0.57 9.58
C PHE A 92 -12.60 0.67 10.59
N ARG A 93 -12.55 -0.09 11.69
CA ARG A 93 -13.59 -0.08 12.73
C ARG A 93 -13.05 -0.59 14.04
N ASN A 94 -13.75 -0.22 15.10
CA ASN A 94 -13.56 -0.74 16.45
C ASN A 94 -13.65 -2.29 16.50
N GLY A 95 -12.93 -2.90 17.45
CA GLY A 95 -13.06 -4.31 17.79
C GLY A 95 -11.91 -5.19 17.29
N GLN A 96 -12.23 -6.46 17.04
CA GLN A 96 -11.26 -7.48 16.68
C GLN A 96 -10.63 -7.23 15.31
N GLN A 97 -9.31 -7.31 15.24
CA GLN A 97 -8.52 -7.24 14.01
C GLN A 97 -7.62 -8.47 13.92
N LYS A 98 -7.30 -8.88 12.70
CA LYS A 98 -6.35 -9.97 12.45
C LYS A 98 -5.01 -9.42 11.99
N VAL A 99 -3.95 -9.73 12.73
CA VAL A 99 -2.57 -9.48 12.30
C VAL A 99 -2.03 -10.74 11.64
N THR A 100 -1.51 -10.61 10.43
CA THR A 100 -0.75 -11.66 9.75
C THR A 100 0.68 -11.18 9.56
N TYR A 101 1.65 -12.05 9.76
CA TYR A 101 3.04 -11.76 9.47
C TYR A 101 3.62 -12.82 8.53
N LYS A 102 4.55 -12.39 7.68
CA LYS A 102 5.31 -13.26 6.77
C LYS A 102 6.77 -13.09 7.07
N MET A 103 7.50 -14.19 7.19
CA MET A 103 8.95 -14.20 7.42
C MET A 103 9.65 -14.82 6.22
N TYR A 104 10.77 -14.21 5.86
CA TYR A 104 11.63 -14.64 4.75
C TYR A 104 13.08 -14.73 5.24
N PRO A 105 13.88 -15.63 4.65
CA PRO A 105 15.32 -15.69 4.91
C PRO A 105 16.02 -14.37 4.54
N VAL A 106 17.09 -14.03 5.27
CA VAL A 106 17.89 -12.82 4.99
C VAL A 106 18.75 -12.94 3.73
N GLY A 107 18.86 -14.14 3.16
CA GLY A 107 19.65 -14.41 1.97
C GLY A 107 21.15 -14.28 2.22
N LYS A 108 21.88 -13.86 1.19
CA LYS A 108 23.33 -13.76 1.24
C LYS A 108 23.79 -12.62 2.16
N ASN A 109 24.48 -12.96 3.23
CA ASN A 109 25.22 -12.02 4.04
C ASN A 109 26.64 -11.89 3.47
N VAL A 110 26.95 -10.73 2.89
CA VAL A 110 28.24 -10.48 2.21
C VAL A 110 29.40 -10.39 3.21
N GLU A 111 29.18 -9.83 4.39
CA GLU A 111 30.23 -9.63 5.40
C GLU A 111 30.66 -10.94 6.06
N MET A 112 29.72 -11.84 6.31
CA MET A 112 29.99 -13.15 6.91
C MET A 112 30.32 -14.24 5.89
N GLU A 113 30.20 -13.96 4.59
CA GLU A 113 30.27 -14.95 3.50
C GLU A 113 29.31 -16.16 3.68
N VAL A 114 28.21 -15.96 4.40
CA VAL A 114 27.19 -16.99 4.66
C VAL A 114 25.93 -16.70 3.84
N ASP A 115 25.36 -17.76 3.27
CA ASP A 115 24.10 -17.69 2.54
C ASP A 115 22.94 -18.28 3.34
N TYR A 116 22.08 -17.40 3.87
CA TYR A 116 20.88 -17.77 4.60
C TYR A 116 19.68 -17.84 3.65
N ASN A 117 19.69 -18.80 2.72
CA ASN A 117 18.58 -19.04 1.79
C ASN A 117 17.36 -19.71 2.45
N THR A 118 17.45 -20.10 3.71
CA THR A 118 16.33 -20.60 4.52
C THR A 118 16.35 -19.91 5.89
N LEU A 119 15.19 -19.84 6.52
CA LEU A 119 15.04 -19.39 7.91
C LEU A 119 15.85 -20.33 8.80
N VAL A 120 16.64 -19.79 9.72
CA VAL A 120 17.53 -20.57 10.58
C VAL A 120 16.90 -20.84 11.94
N ALA A 121 17.53 -21.72 12.72
CA ALA A 121 17.11 -22.01 14.09
C ALA A 121 17.02 -20.75 14.96
N ASP A 122 17.90 -19.77 14.72
CA ASP A 122 17.96 -18.51 15.46
C ASP A 122 17.09 -17.40 14.87
N SER A 123 16.31 -17.66 13.81
CA SER A 123 15.37 -16.68 13.26
C SER A 123 14.30 -16.31 14.30
N LYS A 124 14.08 -15.01 14.51
CA LYS A 124 13.12 -14.52 15.51
C LYS A 124 12.32 -13.37 14.94
N LEU A 125 11.05 -13.32 15.30
CA LEU A 125 10.20 -12.15 15.11
C LEU A 125 9.39 -11.94 16.38
N LYS A 126 9.54 -10.76 16.98
CA LYS A 126 8.74 -10.30 18.10
C LYS A 126 7.96 -9.07 17.67
N LEU A 127 6.67 -9.04 18.00
CA LEU A 127 5.77 -7.93 17.72
C LEU A 127 5.08 -7.53 19.01
N ARG A 128 5.13 -6.24 19.36
CA ARG A 128 4.52 -5.69 20.57
C ARG A 128 3.49 -4.64 20.18
N LEU A 129 2.23 -4.92 20.49
CA LEU A 129 1.13 -3.98 20.28
C LEU A 129 1.07 -2.99 21.44
N TYR A 130 1.01 -1.71 21.11
CA TYR A 130 0.83 -0.62 22.06
C TYR A 130 -0.11 0.45 21.51
N SER A 131 -0.56 1.36 22.36
CA SER A 131 -1.22 2.59 21.95
C SER A 131 -0.84 3.79 22.81
N TYR A 132 -0.93 4.98 22.24
CA TYR A 132 -0.84 6.25 22.96
C TYR A 132 -2.00 7.17 22.56
N ASP A 133 -2.34 8.16 23.40
CA ASP A 133 -3.47 9.08 23.15
C ASP A 133 -2.96 10.47 22.74
N LEU A 134 -3.34 10.93 21.55
CA LEU A 134 -2.95 12.26 21.06
C LEU A 134 -3.49 13.40 21.93
N LYS A 135 -4.62 13.21 22.62
CA LYS A 135 -5.21 14.21 23.53
C LYS A 135 -4.57 14.22 24.90
N ASN A 136 -3.91 13.14 25.31
CA ASN A 136 -3.32 13.01 26.64
C ASN A 136 -1.84 12.61 26.58
N LYS A 137 -0.99 13.57 26.21
CA LYS A 137 0.47 13.38 26.08
C LYS A 137 1.19 13.03 27.39
N GLN A 138 0.52 13.15 28.54
CA GLN A 138 1.08 12.79 29.85
C GLN A 138 0.69 11.36 30.27
N ALA A 139 -0.27 10.74 29.57
CA ALA A 139 -0.59 9.33 29.80
C ALA A 139 0.58 8.45 29.35
N HIS A 140 0.83 7.39 30.10
CA HIS A 140 1.73 6.33 29.65
C HIS A 140 1.10 5.56 28.50
N ASP A 141 1.94 5.14 27.55
CA ASP A 141 1.56 4.18 26.51
C ASP A 141 0.98 2.91 27.15
N ILE A 142 -0.06 2.37 26.53
CA ILE A 142 -0.70 1.13 26.95
C ILE A 142 -0.09 0.00 26.13
N GLU A 143 0.49 -1.01 26.78
CA GLU A 143 0.91 -2.26 26.13
C GLU A 143 -0.23 -3.28 26.22
N TYR A 144 -0.59 -3.89 25.09
CA TYR A 144 -1.69 -4.87 25.02
C TYR A 144 -1.20 -6.30 24.84
N LEU A 145 -0.18 -6.49 24.01
CA LEU A 145 0.26 -7.82 23.60
C LEU A 145 1.74 -7.82 23.24
N LYS A 146 2.44 -8.88 23.64
CA LYS A 146 3.74 -9.28 23.12
C LYS A 146 3.58 -10.63 22.43
N TYR A 147 3.77 -10.65 21.12
CA TYR A 147 3.72 -11.84 20.30
C TYR A 147 5.13 -12.22 19.85
N GLU A 148 5.44 -13.51 19.89
CA GLU A 148 6.69 -14.07 19.37
C GLU A 148 6.37 -15.20 18.39
N ALA A 149 7.04 -15.19 17.24
CA ALA A 149 6.88 -16.23 16.25
C ALA A 149 7.25 -17.60 16.87
N PRO A 150 6.49 -18.68 16.59
CA PRO A 150 6.59 -19.93 17.34
C PRO A 150 8.00 -20.52 17.42
N GLN A 151 8.40 -20.89 18.62
CA GLN A 151 9.66 -21.56 18.92
C GLN A 151 9.38 -23.00 19.40
N ILE A 152 10.28 -23.92 19.08
CA ILE A 152 10.29 -25.31 19.52
C ILE A 152 11.38 -25.44 20.57
N GLU A 153 11.02 -25.92 21.75
CA GLU A 153 11.97 -26.28 22.79
C GLU A 153 12.72 -27.55 22.41
N GLU A 154 14.05 -27.51 22.48
CA GLU A 154 14.92 -28.67 22.34
C GLU A 154 15.73 -28.83 23.63
N LYS A 155 15.45 -29.93 24.33
CA LYS A 155 16.18 -30.30 25.54
C LYS A 155 17.59 -30.78 25.18
N VAL A 156 18.60 -30.01 25.59
CA VAL A 156 20.02 -30.31 25.30
C VAL A 156 20.64 -31.11 26.45
N THR A 157 20.32 -30.76 27.70
CA THR A 157 20.68 -31.50 28.91
C THR A 157 19.47 -31.63 29.85
N ALA A 158 19.64 -32.28 31.00
CA ALA A 158 18.57 -32.38 32.00
C ALA A 158 18.03 -31.00 32.45
N ASP A 159 18.93 -30.01 32.55
CA ASP A 159 18.68 -28.68 33.13
C ASP A 159 18.82 -27.53 32.12
N TYR A 160 19.05 -27.84 30.84
CA TYR A 160 19.19 -26.84 29.78
C TYR A 160 18.41 -27.22 28.52
N SER A 161 17.55 -26.31 28.11
CA SER A 161 16.86 -26.33 26.83
C SER A 161 17.27 -25.13 25.98
N ARG A 162 17.38 -25.34 24.67
CA ARG A 162 17.48 -24.26 23.69
C ARG A 162 16.16 -24.14 22.94
N TYR A 163 15.87 -22.96 22.42
CA TYR A 163 14.67 -22.71 21.63
C TYR A 163 15.07 -22.46 20.19
N LYS A 164 14.41 -23.16 19.27
CA LYS A 164 14.62 -23.02 17.83
C LYS A 164 13.36 -22.53 17.16
N PHE A 165 13.50 -21.69 16.15
CA PHE A 165 12.36 -21.27 15.37
C PHE A 165 11.64 -22.45 14.73
N ALA A 166 10.32 -22.52 14.90
CA ALA A 166 9.50 -23.62 14.36
C ALA A 166 9.48 -23.66 12.82
N GLY A 167 9.82 -22.54 12.17
CA GLY A 167 9.94 -22.43 10.72
C GLY A 167 11.35 -22.64 10.18
N ALA A 168 12.32 -23.08 11.00
CA ALA A 168 13.69 -23.31 10.54
C ALA A 168 13.74 -24.30 9.36
N GLY A 169 14.60 -24.02 8.37
CA GLY A 169 14.74 -24.76 7.11
C GLY A 169 13.75 -24.35 6.02
N LYS A 170 12.77 -23.48 6.30
CA LYS A 170 11.81 -23.01 5.29
C LYS A 170 12.31 -21.76 4.57
N THR A 171 11.95 -21.60 3.31
CA THR A 171 12.15 -20.36 2.53
C THR A 171 11.04 -19.32 2.79
N TYR A 172 9.99 -19.71 3.50
CA TYR A 172 8.83 -18.90 3.82
C TYR A 172 8.14 -19.41 5.09
N TYR A 173 7.70 -18.50 5.95
CA TYR A 173 6.84 -18.81 7.08
C TYR A 173 5.76 -17.74 7.21
N GLU A 174 4.51 -18.16 7.42
CA GLU A 174 3.39 -17.27 7.69
C GLU A 174 2.73 -17.66 9.01
N GLY A 175 2.39 -16.65 9.81
CA GLY A 175 1.61 -16.83 11.02
C GLY A 175 0.63 -15.68 11.22
N SER A 176 -0.29 -15.85 12.16
CA SER A 176 -1.26 -14.80 12.49
C SER A 176 -1.69 -14.87 13.95
N PHE A 177 -2.14 -13.75 14.47
CA PHE A 177 -2.77 -13.62 15.78
C PHE A 177 -3.81 -12.50 15.74
N ASP A 178 -4.75 -12.55 16.68
CA ASP A 178 -5.81 -11.56 16.78
C ASP A 178 -5.45 -10.49 17.82
N ILE A 179 -5.87 -9.26 17.54
CA ILE A 179 -5.80 -8.13 18.45
C ILE A 179 -7.18 -7.50 18.59
N THR A 180 -7.40 -6.75 19.66
CA THR A 180 -8.59 -5.91 19.81
C THR A 180 -8.13 -4.46 19.95
N VAL A 181 -8.74 -3.58 19.16
CA VAL A 181 -8.50 -2.14 19.21
C VAL A 181 -9.77 -1.43 19.59
N ASP A 182 -9.64 -0.34 20.34
CA ASP A 182 -10.70 0.59 20.72
C ASP A 182 -10.46 1.92 20.02
N VAL A 183 -11.21 2.19 18.94
CA VAL A 183 -11.16 3.45 18.17
C VAL A 183 -12.57 4.06 18.09
N PRO A 184 -12.71 5.40 18.14
CA PRO A 184 -13.99 6.09 18.19
C PRO A 184 -14.62 6.36 16.81
N TYR A 185 -13.93 5.97 15.73
CA TYR A 185 -14.39 6.16 14.35
C TYR A 185 -14.81 4.83 13.70
N GLU A 186 -15.57 4.94 12.61
CA GLU A 186 -15.87 3.86 11.69
C GLU A 186 -15.68 4.37 10.26
N LEU A 187 -14.78 3.72 9.54
CA LEU A 187 -14.47 3.95 8.14
C LEU A 187 -15.13 2.86 7.31
N ASN A 188 -15.77 3.28 6.22
CA ASN A 188 -16.35 2.38 5.23
C ASN A 188 -15.49 2.43 3.98
N PRO A 189 -14.41 1.63 3.90
CA PRO A 189 -13.53 1.66 2.74
C PRO A 189 -14.33 1.28 1.49
N PRO A 190 -14.10 1.95 0.35
CA PRO A 190 -14.94 1.79 -0.83
C PRO A 190 -14.85 0.39 -1.45
N PHE A 191 -13.83 -0.39 -1.07
CA PHE A 191 -13.63 -1.76 -1.49
C PHE A 191 -14.26 -2.81 -0.56
N ALA A 192 -14.94 -2.43 0.54
CA ALA A 192 -15.48 -3.37 1.53
C ALA A 192 -16.40 -4.44 0.92
N ASP A 193 -17.23 -4.03 -0.05
CA ASP A 193 -18.15 -4.88 -0.80
C ASP A 193 -17.66 -5.20 -2.21
N ALA A 194 -16.41 -4.91 -2.55
CA ALA A 194 -15.86 -5.17 -3.88
C ALA A 194 -15.87 -6.66 -4.23
N GLN A 195 -15.80 -6.93 -5.53
CA GLN A 195 -15.75 -8.28 -6.06
C GLN A 195 -14.48 -9.01 -5.61
N ASP A 196 -14.60 -10.32 -5.41
CA ASP A 196 -13.44 -11.17 -5.16
C ASP A 196 -12.76 -11.49 -6.50
N LEU A 197 -11.70 -10.75 -6.78
CA LEU A 197 -10.95 -10.81 -8.03
C LEU A 197 -10.20 -12.14 -8.21
N GLN A 198 -10.00 -12.92 -7.14
CA GLN A 198 -9.39 -14.24 -7.24
C GLN A 198 -10.26 -15.23 -8.02
N LYS A 199 -11.56 -14.95 -8.13
CA LYS A 199 -12.53 -15.76 -8.89
C LYS A 199 -12.55 -15.44 -10.38
N MET A 200 -11.83 -14.41 -10.83
CA MET A 200 -11.70 -14.06 -12.24
C MET A 200 -10.63 -14.91 -12.93
N ASN A 201 -10.68 -14.96 -14.27
CA ASN A 201 -9.59 -15.54 -15.05
C ASN A 201 -8.30 -14.75 -14.82
N GLN A 202 -7.26 -15.42 -14.31
CA GLN A 202 -6.04 -14.76 -13.85
C GLN A 202 -5.27 -14.04 -14.96
N LYS A 203 -5.24 -14.60 -16.18
CA LYS A 203 -4.54 -14.00 -17.32
C LYS A 203 -5.27 -12.78 -17.87
N GLU A 204 -6.59 -12.85 -17.93
CA GLU A 204 -7.43 -11.72 -18.32
C GLU A 204 -7.33 -10.60 -17.28
N LEU A 205 -7.44 -10.94 -15.99
CA LEU A 205 -7.31 -10.00 -14.89
C LEU A 205 -5.95 -9.30 -14.92
N GLU A 206 -4.84 -10.03 -15.06
CA GLU A 206 -3.51 -9.43 -15.15
C GLU A 206 -3.40 -8.43 -16.32
N THR A 207 -3.97 -8.78 -17.47
CA THR A 207 -4.01 -7.87 -18.64
C THR A 207 -4.79 -6.59 -18.33
N MET A 208 -5.94 -6.71 -17.65
CA MET A 208 -6.74 -5.56 -17.24
C MET A 208 -6.02 -4.69 -16.20
N VAL A 209 -5.39 -5.32 -15.20
CA VAL A 209 -4.64 -4.63 -14.14
C VAL A 209 -3.45 -3.88 -14.74
N LEU A 210 -2.68 -4.52 -15.62
CA LEU A 210 -1.56 -3.87 -16.31
C LEU A 210 -2.03 -2.67 -17.13
N LYS A 211 -3.14 -2.81 -17.86
CA LYS A 211 -3.73 -1.69 -18.63
C LYS A 211 -4.07 -0.51 -17.73
N GLU A 212 -4.69 -0.76 -16.58
CA GLU A 212 -5.04 0.32 -15.63
C GLU A 212 -3.79 0.96 -15.00
N TYR A 213 -2.77 0.16 -14.63
CA TYR A 213 -1.49 0.69 -14.16
C TYR A 213 -0.79 1.58 -15.19
N GLN A 214 -0.87 1.25 -16.48
CA GLN A 214 -0.32 2.11 -17.54
C GLN A 214 -1.09 3.42 -17.69
N LYS A 215 -2.41 3.40 -17.53
CA LYS A 215 -3.24 4.63 -17.49
C LYS A 215 -2.87 5.50 -16.29
N ILE A 216 -2.76 4.92 -15.10
CA ILE A 216 -2.33 5.62 -13.88
C ILE A 216 -0.93 6.20 -14.08
N ARG A 217 0.01 5.41 -14.61
CA ARG A 217 1.37 5.88 -14.92
C ARG A 217 1.35 7.10 -15.85
N GLN A 218 0.52 7.10 -16.89
CA GLN A 218 0.41 8.22 -17.81
C GLN A 218 -0.10 9.50 -17.13
N ILE A 219 -1.07 9.37 -16.20
CA ILE A 219 -1.56 10.49 -15.38
C ILE A 219 -0.42 11.14 -14.57
N TYR A 220 0.46 10.32 -13.97
CA TYR A 220 1.63 10.83 -13.24
C TYR A 220 2.68 11.45 -14.16
N LEU A 221 2.96 10.84 -15.32
CA LEU A 221 3.88 11.41 -16.32
C LEU A 221 3.40 12.77 -16.83
N ASN A 222 2.10 12.89 -17.09
CA ASN A 222 1.46 14.12 -17.55
C ASN A 222 1.23 15.13 -16.41
N LYS A 223 1.51 14.75 -15.15
CA LYS A 223 1.28 15.58 -13.96
C LYS A 223 -0.15 16.11 -13.89
N GLU A 224 -1.13 15.26 -14.23
CA GLU A 224 -2.55 15.60 -14.26
C GLU A 224 -3.11 15.75 -12.83
N LYS A 225 -2.84 16.90 -12.19
CA LYS A 225 -3.10 17.17 -10.77
C LYS A 225 -4.50 16.78 -10.27
N ASP A 226 -5.54 17.03 -11.06
CA ASP A 226 -6.92 16.70 -10.67
C ASP A 226 -7.19 15.19 -10.73
N ASN A 227 -6.62 14.50 -11.70
CA ASN A 227 -6.74 13.04 -11.78
C ASN A 227 -5.91 12.38 -10.66
N ILE A 228 -4.73 12.92 -10.33
CA ILE A 228 -3.94 12.47 -9.18
C ILE A 228 -4.74 12.66 -7.89
N ALA A 229 -5.36 13.82 -7.68
CA ALA A 229 -6.21 14.07 -6.50
C ALA A 229 -7.35 13.04 -6.38
N LYS A 230 -8.02 12.71 -7.49
CA LYS A 230 -9.10 11.70 -7.52
C LYS A 230 -8.61 10.28 -7.22
N LEU A 231 -7.41 9.93 -7.69
CA LEU A 231 -6.80 8.63 -7.46
C LEU A 231 -6.40 8.46 -5.99
N THR A 232 -5.87 9.51 -5.35
CA THR A 232 -5.35 9.43 -3.98
C THR A 232 -6.39 9.74 -2.90
N TYR A 233 -7.54 10.31 -3.25
CA TYR A 233 -8.53 10.84 -2.30
C TYR A 233 -8.96 9.82 -1.23
N GLU A 234 -9.40 8.62 -1.63
CA GLU A 234 -9.99 7.65 -0.69
C GLU A 234 -8.98 7.18 0.35
N ARG A 235 -7.79 6.78 -0.10
CA ARG A 235 -6.71 6.36 0.78
C ARG A 235 -6.22 7.48 1.69
N LEU A 236 -6.00 8.68 1.12
CA LEU A 236 -5.52 9.82 1.89
C LEU A 236 -6.55 10.27 2.95
N LYS A 237 -7.84 10.25 2.59
CA LYS A 237 -8.95 10.52 3.50
C LYS A 237 -8.98 9.50 4.64
N ASP A 238 -8.98 8.20 4.33
CA ASP A 238 -9.02 7.14 5.35
C ASP A 238 -7.81 7.22 6.30
N ASP A 239 -6.61 7.47 5.78
CA ASP A 239 -5.40 7.67 6.59
C ASP A 239 -5.52 8.87 7.52
N LEU A 240 -5.93 10.03 7.00
CA LEU A 240 -5.99 11.27 7.78
C LEU A 240 -7.15 11.27 8.79
N VAL A 241 -8.25 10.56 8.52
CA VAL A 241 -9.31 10.33 9.51
C VAL A 241 -8.82 9.40 10.63
N ALA A 242 -8.14 8.31 10.29
CA ALA A 242 -7.62 7.34 11.26
C ALA A 242 -6.51 7.92 12.17
N ASP A 243 -5.81 8.94 11.67
CA ASP A 243 -4.78 9.71 12.36
C ASP A 243 -5.32 10.90 13.17
N TYR A 244 -6.63 11.17 13.14
CA TYR A 244 -7.24 12.36 13.73
C TYR A 244 -6.54 13.66 13.27
N ALA A 245 -6.25 13.75 11.98
CA ALA A 245 -5.42 14.81 11.43
C ALA A 245 -6.01 16.22 11.63
N THR A 246 -5.19 17.13 12.15
CA THR A 246 -5.51 18.58 12.11
C THR A 246 -5.59 19.08 10.67
N PRO A 247 -6.33 20.16 10.38
CA PRO A 247 -6.36 20.79 9.05
C PRO A 247 -4.96 21.09 8.47
N GLU A 248 -4.00 21.47 9.31
CA GLU A 248 -2.61 21.73 8.93
C GLU A 248 -1.91 20.44 8.44
N LYS A 249 -2.14 19.32 9.13
CA LYS A 249 -1.61 18.00 8.75
C LYS A 249 -2.23 17.51 7.43
N VAL A 250 -3.53 17.73 7.24
CA VAL A 250 -4.22 17.41 5.96
C VAL A 250 -3.58 18.21 4.81
N LYS A 251 -3.41 19.52 5.01
CA LYS A 251 -2.75 20.39 4.02
C LYS A 251 -1.31 19.97 3.74
N ALA A 252 -0.55 19.65 4.78
CA ALA A 252 0.84 19.21 4.66
C ALA A 252 0.96 17.91 3.85
N ALA A 253 0.08 16.93 4.10
CA ALA A 253 0.09 15.66 3.37
C ALA A 253 -0.15 15.84 1.86
N TRP A 254 -1.14 16.66 1.47
CA TRP A 254 -1.37 16.99 0.07
C TRP A 254 -0.23 17.80 -0.56
N ASN A 255 0.28 18.80 0.18
CA ASN A 255 1.39 19.63 -0.29
C ASN A 255 2.65 18.80 -0.54
N GLN A 256 2.99 17.86 0.34
CA GLN A 256 4.14 16.99 0.16
C GLN A 256 4.06 16.17 -1.13
N LEU A 257 2.90 15.57 -1.42
CA LEU A 257 2.67 14.86 -2.68
C LEU A 257 2.81 15.80 -3.87
N ASN A 258 2.21 16.99 -3.79
CA ASN A 258 2.28 17.99 -4.84
C ASN A 258 3.72 18.47 -5.09
N GLU A 259 4.50 18.75 -4.05
CA GLU A 259 5.89 19.22 -4.15
C GLU A 259 6.80 18.14 -4.72
N ILE A 260 6.74 16.91 -4.21
CA ILE A 260 7.64 15.82 -4.61
C ILE A 260 7.29 15.29 -5.99
N ILE A 261 6.01 15.01 -6.26
CA ILE A 261 5.59 14.26 -7.46
C ILE A 261 5.08 15.18 -8.58
N ILE A 262 4.19 16.13 -8.25
CA ILE A 262 3.51 16.95 -9.27
C ILE A 262 4.46 18.07 -9.76
N GLN A 263 5.06 18.81 -8.83
CA GLN A 263 5.95 19.92 -9.15
C GLN A 263 7.41 19.47 -9.31
N GLY A 264 7.82 18.43 -8.56
CA GLY A 264 9.18 17.91 -8.56
C GLY A 264 9.66 17.36 -9.91
N ASP A 265 10.98 17.34 -10.07
CA ASP A 265 11.64 16.65 -11.19
C ASP A 265 11.79 15.17 -10.83
N VAL A 266 10.88 14.36 -11.35
CA VAL A 266 10.79 12.93 -11.09
C VAL A 266 10.75 12.14 -12.39
N GLU A 267 11.31 10.94 -12.35
CA GLU A 267 11.18 9.95 -13.42
C GLU A 267 10.27 8.83 -12.98
N ILE A 268 9.10 8.73 -13.61
CA ILE A 268 8.18 7.62 -13.40
C ILE A 268 8.65 6.42 -14.22
N LEU A 269 9.14 5.38 -13.55
CA LEU A 269 9.71 4.21 -14.21
C LEU A 269 8.62 3.40 -14.93
N PRO A 270 8.96 2.62 -15.97
CA PRO A 270 8.05 1.65 -16.56
C PRO A 270 7.58 0.62 -15.51
N VAL A 271 6.30 0.26 -15.57
CA VAL A 271 5.79 -0.90 -14.81
C VAL A 271 6.25 -2.17 -15.51
N ALA A 272 7.28 -2.82 -14.97
CA ALA A 272 7.90 -4.03 -15.49
C ALA A 272 8.36 -4.93 -14.32
N ASN A 273 8.68 -6.20 -14.61
CA ASN A 273 9.18 -7.17 -13.62
C ASN A 273 8.30 -7.20 -12.36
N TYR A 274 7.02 -7.45 -12.58
CA TYR A 274 6.00 -7.37 -11.54
C TYR A 274 5.39 -8.74 -11.26
N LYS A 275 4.77 -8.86 -10.09
CA LYS A 275 3.84 -9.93 -9.71
C LYS A 275 2.50 -9.31 -9.33
N MET A 276 1.41 -9.96 -9.73
CA MET A 276 0.05 -9.57 -9.33
C MET A 276 -0.25 -10.13 -7.94
N VAL A 277 -0.61 -9.26 -6.99
CA VAL A 277 -0.83 -9.62 -5.58
C VAL A 277 -2.23 -9.20 -5.15
N PHE A 278 -2.90 -10.07 -4.39
CA PHE A 278 -4.24 -9.85 -3.86
C PHE A 278 -4.20 -9.45 -2.38
N PHE A 279 -5.10 -8.55 -1.99
CA PHE A 279 -5.25 -8.04 -0.63
C PHE A 279 -6.71 -8.06 -0.19
N ALA A 280 -6.95 -7.85 1.11
CA ALA A 280 -8.29 -7.77 1.69
C ALA A 280 -9.23 -8.95 1.30
N GLY A 281 -8.68 -10.17 1.23
CA GLY A 281 -9.43 -11.36 0.85
C GLY A 281 -9.85 -11.40 -0.62
N GLY A 282 -9.01 -10.89 -1.53
CA GLY A 282 -9.25 -10.90 -2.97
C GLY A 282 -9.99 -9.67 -3.51
N ARG A 283 -10.41 -8.75 -2.63
CA ARG A 283 -11.15 -7.54 -3.00
C ARG A 283 -10.29 -6.45 -3.65
N LEU A 284 -8.99 -6.47 -3.35
CA LEU A 284 -8.01 -5.55 -3.88
C LEU A 284 -6.93 -6.34 -4.64
N VAL A 285 -6.43 -5.77 -5.71
CA VAL A 285 -5.29 -6.28 -6.49
C VAL A 285 -4.31 -5.15 -6.78
N ALA A 286 -3.02 -5.45 -6.74
CA ALA A 286 -1.97 -4.51 -7.10
C ALA A 286 -0.82 -5.22 -7.81
N LEU A 287 -0.06 -4.46 -8.60
CA LEU A 287 1.20 -4.93 -9.17
C LEU A 287 2.32 -4.58 -8.20
N PHE A 288 2.96 -5.61 -7.66
CA PHE A 288 4.14 -5.49 -6.81
C PHE A 288 5.38 -5.87 -7.61
N THR A 289 6.55 -5.42 -7.17
CA THR A 289 7.82 -5.82 -7.77
C THR A 289 8.02 -7.33 -7.64
N ASP A 290 8.73 -7.94 -8.58
CA ASP A 290 9.10 -9.37 -8.53
C ASP A 290 10.26 -9.66 -7.56
N ASP A 291 10.61 -8.68 -6.72
CA ASP A 291 11.71 -8.71 -5.75
C ASP A 291 13.12 -8.78 -6.37
N SER A 292 13.27 -8.66 -7.69
CA SER A 292 14.59 -8.68 -8.36
C SER A 292 15.44 -7.44 -8.06
N ASN A 293 14.81 -6.29 -7.75
CA ASN A 293 15.48 -5.08 -7.31
C ASN A 293 15.36 -4.91 -5.79
N PRO A 294 16.47 -5.02 -5.03
CA PRO A 294 16.46 -4.86 -3.58
C PRO A 294 15.91 -3.52 -3.07
N GLU A 295 16.11 -2.42 -3.81
CA GLU A 295 15.69 -1.07 -3.39
C GLU A 295 14.16 -0.90 -3.31
N ILE A 296 13.41 -1.75 -4.00
CA ILE A 296 11.95 -1.69 -4.12
C ILE A 296 11.30 -3.04 -3.81
N ARG A 297 12.02 -3.91 -3.10
CA ARG A 297 11.56 -5.25 -2.72
C ARG A 297 10.29 -5.17 -1.85
N GLY A 298 9.33 -6.05 -2.11
CA GLY A 298 8.04 -6.04 -1.40
C GLY A 298 7.23 -4.76 -1.63
N GLY A 299 7.48 -4.04 -2.72
CA GLY A 299 6.89 -2.75 -3.05
C GLY A 299 5.99 -2.75 -4.26
N ASN A 300 5.27 -1.65 -4.45
CA ASN A 300 4.49 -1.44 -5.67
C ASN A 300 5.41 -1.33 -6.89
N ALA A 301 4.97 -1.86 -8.03
CA ALA A 301 5.73 -1.82 -9.28
C ALA A 301 5.67 -0.44 -9.98
N LEU A 302 4.76 0.44 -9.56
CA LEU A 302 4.76 1.84 -9.98
C LEU A 302 5.62 2.66 -9.04
N VAL A 303 6.78 3.09 -9.53
CA VAL A 303 7.79 3.82 -8.75
C VAL A 303 8.27 5.06 -9.47
N CYS A 304 8.73 6.04 -8.72
CA CYS A 304 9.40 7.23 -9.25
C CYS A 304 10.77 7.43 -8.63
N LYS A 305 11.72 7.88 -9.45
CA LYS A 305 13.05 8.36 -9.03
C LYS A 305 13.05 9.86 -8.95
N VAL A 306 13.44 10.44 -7.83
CA VAL A 306 13.56 11.89 -7.66
C VAL A 306 14.93 12.36 -8.16
N LYS A 307 14.95 13.36 -9.05
CA LYS A 307 16.16 13.83 -9.74
C LYS A 307 16.77 15.08 -9.13
N SER A 308 16.02 15.80 -8.31
CA SER A 308 16.46 17.07 -7.70
C SER A 308 15.81 17.31 -6.34
N GLY A 309 16.27 18.35 -5.64
CA GLY A 309 15.76 18.71 -4.32
C GLY A 309 16.33 17.86 -3.18
N GLU A 310 15.69 17.95 -2.02
CA GLU A 310 16.09 17.28 -0.78
C GLU A 310 16.15 15.75 -0.93
N PHE A 311 15.20 15.18 -1.68
CA PHE A 311 15.08 13.74 -1.91
C PHE A 311 15.81 13.25 -3.16
N LYS A 312 16.83 13.99 -3.64
CA LYS A 312 17.56 13.61 -4.85
C LYS A 312 18.15 12.20 -4.72
N ASN A 313 17.97 11.40 -5.78
CA ASN A 313 18.34 9.98 -5.88
C ASN A 313 17.50 9.02 -5.02
N SER A 314 16.46 9.50 -4.32
CA SER A 314 15.51 8.63 -3.64
C SER A 314 14.54 7.98 -4.64
N ILE A 315 14.10 6.77 -4.32
CA ILE A 315 13.02 6.06 -5.01
C ILE A 315 11.79 6.06 -4.11
N PHE A 316 10.66 6.44 -4.67
CA PHE A 316 9.36 6.35 -3.99
C PHE A 316 8.42 5.44 -4.75
N GLU A 317 7.61 4.70 -4.01
CA GLU A 317 6.51 3.92 -4.54
C GLU A 317 5.26 4.79 -4.65
N ILE A 318 4.61 4.71 -5.79
CA ILE A 318 3.28 5.27 -5.99
C ILE A 318 2.30 4.13 -5.76
N LYS A 319 1.88 4.00 -4.49
CA LYS A 319 1.02 2.92 -4.03
C LYS A 319 -0.41 3.14 -4.50
N HIS A 320 -0.94 2.19 -5.27
CA HIS A 320 -2.33 2.15 -5.72
C HIS A 320 -2.82 0.72 -5.66
N PHE A 321 -3.98 0.49 -5.07
CA PHE A 321 -4.69 -0.77 -5.12
C PHE A 321 -5.90 -0.64 -6.04
N LEU A 322 -6.16 -1.64 -6.85
CA LEU A 322 -7.32 -1.67 -7.74
C LEU A 322 -8.41 -2.56 -7.14
N TYR A 323 -9.66 -2.14 -7.26
CA TYR A 323 -10.81 -2.96 -6.94
C TYR A 323 -11.90 -2.78 -8.01
N ILE A 324 -12.76 -3.78 -8.13
CA ILE A 324 -13.98 -3.66 -8.95
C ILE A 324 -15.18 -3.66 -7.98
N PRO A 325 -15.94 -2.57 -7.90
CA PRO A 325 -17.16 -2.53 -7.09
C PRO A 325 -18.13 -3.64 -7.46
N LYS A 326 -18.97 -4.03 -6.50
CA LYS A 326 -19.98 -5.06 -6.72
C LYS A 326 -20.92 -4.67 -7.88
N GLY A 327 -21.02 -5.53 -8.89
CA GLY A 327 -21.89 -5.31 -10.05
C GLY A 327 -21.35 -4.35 -11.10
N GLU A 328 -20.14 -3.81 -10.92
CA GLU A 328 -19.43 -3.03 -11.94
C GLU A 328 -18.42 -3.91 -12.70
N THR A 329 -17.84 -3.38 -13.78
CA THR A 329 -16.82 -4.07 -14.59
C THR A 329 -15.52 -3.29 -14.74
N GLU A 330 -15.51 -2.03 -14.30
CA GLU A 330 -14.35 -1.14 -14.40
C GLU A 330 -13.63 -1.06 -13.06
N PHE A 331 -12.30 -0.94 -13.12
CA PHE A 331 -11.49 -0.71 -11.92
C PHE A 331 -11.73 0.68 -11.35
N LYS A 332 -11.70 0.72 -10.02
CA LYS A 332 -11.49 1.92 -9.22
C LYS A 332 -10.21 1.74 -8.41
N VAL A 333 -9.67 2.85 -7.94
CA VAL A 333 -8.40 2.93 -7.22
C VAL A 333 -8.66 3.28 -5.77
N TYR A 334 -8.04 2.51 -4.88
CA TYR A 334 -7.90 2.78 -3.46
C TYR A 334 -6.43 3.07 -3.17
#